data_AF-A0A202C290-F1
#
_entry.id   AF-A0A202C290-F1
#
_cell.length_a   1.000
_cell.length_b   1.000
_cell.length_c   1.000
_cell.angle_alpha   90.00
_cell.angle_beta   90.00
_cell.angle_gamma   90.00
#
_symmetry.space_group_name_H-M   'P 1'
#
loop_
_entity.id
_entity.type
_entity.pdbx_description
1 polymer ?
#
loop_
_entity_poly.entity_id
_entity_poly.type
_entity_poly.pdbx_seq_one_letter_code
_entity_poly.pdbx_strand_id
1 'polypeptide(L)'
;MFLRKDWHIVRNYEQFVNRILEKGLPEMISFDHDLADEHYLKPDSQEFVEKTGYDCAKWLVEYCMDNYLDLPKFYCHSMNPVGKENIESLLKNFKKW
;
A
#
# COMPACT_ATOMS: atom_id res chain seq x y z
N MET A 1 -23.25 -10.32 10.54
CA MET A 1 -22.30 -9.87 9.50
C MET A 1 -21.38 -8.83 10.12
N PHE A 2 -20.21 -9.24 10.61
CA PHE A 2 -19.38 -8.48 11.58
C PHE A 2 -17.97 -8.12 11.07
N LEU A 3 -17.75 -7.99 9.76
CA LEU A 3 -16.38 -7.86 9.22
C LEU A 3 -15.93 -6.43 8.87
N ARG A 4 -16.77 -5.40 9.01
CA ARG A 4 -16.46 -4.05 8.49
C ARG A 4 -15.97 -3.02 9.53
N LYS A 5 -16.03 -3.29 10.83
CA LYS A 5 -15.68 -2.26 11.83
C LYS A 5 -14.18 -2.06 12.04
N ASP A 6 -13.35 -3.04 11.70
CA ASP A 6 -11.91 -3.01 12.04
C ASP A 6 -10.98 -2.64 10.87
N TRP A 7 -11.51 -2.50 9.65
CA TRP A 7 -10.72 -2.10 8.49
C TRP A 7 -10.79 -0.59 8.27
N HIS A 8 -9.62 0.03 8.11
CA HIS A 8 -9.52 1.40 7.63
C HIS A 8 -9.14 1.39 6.14
N ILE A 9 -10.02 1.94 5.30
CA ILE A 9 -9.84 1.94 3.85
C ILE A 9 -9.14 3.24 3.46
N VAL A 10 -8.02 3.10 2.75
CA VAL A 10 -7.30 4.19 2.07
C VAL A 10 -7.47 4.00 0.56
N ARG A 11 -7.55 5.10 -0.20
CA ARG A 11 -7.87 5.09 -1.63
C ARG A 11 -6.70 5.47 -2.55
N ASN A 12 -5.68 6.12 -1.99
CA ASN A 12 -4.49 6.55 -2.73
C ASN A 12 -3.22 6.39 -1.88
N TYR A 13 -2.08 6.60 -2.53
CA TYR A 13 -0.75 6.47 -1.92
C TYR A 13 -0.55 7.41 -0.72
N GLU A 14 -0.97 8.67 -0.83
CA GLU A 14 -0.80 9.65 0.24
C GLU A 14 -1.59 9.27 1.50
N GLN A 15 -2.83 8.81 1.34
CA GLN A 15 -3.63 8.30 2.45
C GLN A 15 -2.99 7.08 3.11
N PHE A 16 -2.40 6.18 2.33
CA PHE A 16 -1.68 5.02 2.85
C PHE A 16 -0.49 5.44 3.72
N VAL A 17 0.37 6.32 3.21
CA VAL A 17 1.54 6.85 3.92
C VAL A 17 1.12 7.56 5.20
N ASN A 18 0.20 8.53 5.08
CA ASN A 18 -0.26 9.31 6.23
C ASN A 18 -0.90 8.44 7.30
N ARG A 19 -1.66 7.41 6.91
CA ARG A 19 -2.27 6.49 7.86
C ARG A 19 -1.22 5.77 8.71
N ILE A 20 -0.15 5.29 8.10
CA ILE A 20 0.93 4.59 8.80
C ILE A 20 1.72 5.56 9.68
N LEU A 21 2.01 6.77 9.20
CA LEU A 21 2.71 7.78 9.98
C LEU A 21 1.90 8.24 11.21
N GLU A 22 0.58 8.38 11.09
CA GLU A 22 -0.29 8.85 12.19
C GLU A 22 -0.65 7.76 13.21
N LYS A 23 -0.80 6.51 12.76
CA LYS A 23 -1.35 5.41 13.60
C LYS A 23 -0.37 4.25 13.81
N GLY A 24 0.78 4.27 13.17
CA GLY A 24 1.73 3.16 13.13
C GLY A 24 1.28 2.02 12.21
N LEU A 25 2.05 0.95 12.20
CA LEU A 25 1.75 -0.25 11.42
C LEU A 25 0.54 -0.99 12.00
N PRO A 26 -0.47 -1.33 11.18
CA PRO A 26 -1.58 -2.17 11.63
C PRO A 26 -1.14 -3.64 11.74
N GLU A 27 -1.97 -4.49 12.34
CA GLU A 27 -1.69 -5.94 12.40
C GLU A 27 -1.63 -6.55 10.99
N MET A 28 -2.50 -6.08 10.08
CA MET A 28 -2.62 -6.58 8.72
C MET A 28 -2.89 -5.46 7.72
N ILE A 29 -2.32 -5.58 6.52
CA ILE A 29 -2.58 -4.72 5.37
C ILE A 29 -3.10 -5.57 4.21
N SER A 30 -4.10 -5.06 3.49
CA SER A 30 -4.51 -5.65 2.22
C SER A 30 -4.33 -4.67 1.06
N PHE A 31 -3.61 -5.09 0.03
CA PHE A 31 -3.26 -4.27 -1.12
C PHE A 31 -4.14 -4.58 -2.33
N ASP A 32 -4.56 -3.52 -3.04
CA ASP A 32 -4.94 -3.59 -4.45
C ASP A 32 -3.82 -3.00 -5.30
N HIS A 33 -3.63 -3.47 -6.53
CA HIS A 33 -2.65 -2.90 -7.45
C HIS A 33 -3.11 -1.54 -7.96
N ASP A 34 -4.35 -1.49 -8.42
CA ASP A 34 -4.96 -0.29 -8.94
C ASP A 34 -5.44 0.57 -7.76
N LEU A 35 -4.94 1.79 -7.67
CA LEU A 35 -5.45 2.76 -6.71
C LEU A 35 -6.47 3.63 -7.44
N ALA A 36 -7.58 3.91 -6.77
CA ALA A 36 -8.56 4.84 -7.31
C ALA A 36 -8.05 6.26 -7.04
N ASP A 37 -7.44 6.89 -8.05
CA ASP A 37 -7.22 8.33 -8.03
C ASP A 37 -8.59 9.02 -8.13
N GLU A 38 -9.27 9.17 -6.99
CA GLU A 38 -10.36 10.13 -6.83
C GLU A 38 -9.73 11.53 -6.89
N HIS A 39 -9.53 12.01 -8.12
CA HIS A 39 -9.29 13.41 -8.48
C HIS A 39 -8.04 14.09 -7.92
N TYR A 40 -6.95 14.06 -8.69
CA TYR A 40 -6.09 15.23 -8.87
C TYR A 40 -5.63 15.37 -10.33
N LEU A 41 -6.60 15.53 -11.24
CA LEU A 41 -6.32 16.28 -12.47
C LEU A 41 -6.07 17.73 -12.07
N LYS A 42 -4.86 18.05 -11.61
CA LYS A 42 -4.38 19.43 -11.70
C LYS A 42 -4.29 19.72 -13.20
N PRO A 43 -5.08 20.68 -13.74
CA PRO A 43 -5.11 20.95 -15.17
C PRO A 43 -3.74 21.31 -15.75
N ASP A 44 -2.81 21.75 -14.88
CA ASP A 44 -1.48 22.27 -15.25
C ASP A 44 -0.30 21.36 -14.85
N SER A 45 -0.52 20.14 -14.31
CA SER A 45 0.59 19.23 -14.02
C SER A 45 0.79 18.24 -15.17
N GLN A 46 1.75 18.52 -16.05
CA GLN A 46 2.11 17.69 -17.20
C GLN A 46 2.76 16.33 -16.84
N GLU A 47 3.06 16.07 -15.57
CA GLU A 47 3.71 14.83 -15.13
C GLU A 47 3.14 14.36 -13.79
N PHE A 48 1.96 13.76 -13.78
CA PHE A 48 1.52 12.96 -12.65
C PHE A 48 1.83 11.50 -12.95
N VAL A 49 2.86 10.95 -12.29
CA VAL A 49 3.10 9.51 -12.30
C VAL A 49 2.07 8.90 -11.34
N GLU A 50 1.06 8.24 -11.91
CA GLU A 50 0.05 7.50 -11.15
C GLU A 50 0.75 6.51 -10.21
N LYS A 51 0.49 6.69 -8.90
CA LYS A 51 1.04 5.81 -7.87
C LYS A 51 0.11 4.62 -7.69
N THR A 52 0.69 3.44 -7.65
CA THR A 52 -0.03 2.17 -7.55
C THR A 52 0.09 1.57 -6.14
N GLY A 53 -0.65 0.49 -5.86
CA GLY A 53 -0.43 -0.27 -4.63
C GLY A 53 0.96 -0.91 -4.54
N TYR A 54 1.64 -1.08 -5.67
CA TYR A 54 3.04 -1.50 -5.68
C TYR A 54 3.97 -0.42 -5.13
N ASP A 55 3.70 0.86 -5.41
CA ASP A 55 4.41 1.98 -4.78
C ASP A 55 4.18 2.00 -3.27
N CYS A 56 2.94 1.74 -2.81
CA CYS A 56 2.65 1.62 -1.37
C CYS A 56 3.47 0.49 -0.72
N ALA A 57 3.58 -0.67 -1.38
CA ALA A 57 4.37 -1.79 -0.87
C ALA A 57 5.87 -1.49 -0.79
N LYS A 58 6.43 -0.76 -1.78
CA LYS A 58 7.83 -0.30 -1.74
C LYS A 58 8.08 0.64 -0.57
N TRP A 59 7.24 1.66 -0.44
CA TRP A 59 7.37 2.62 0.65
C TRP A 59 7.26 1.94 2.01
N LEU A 60 6.35 0.97 2.17
CA LEU A 60 6.22 0.20 3.40
C LEU A 60 7.51 -0.56 3.76
N VAL A 61 8.16 -1.18 2.78
CA VAL A 61 9.43 -1.88 2.98
C VAL A 61 10.52 -0.90 3.44
N GLU A 62 10.67 0.23 2.76
CA GLU A 62 11.63 1.28 3.14
C GLU A 62 11.36 1.80 4.55
N TYR A 63 10.10 2.08 4.88
CA TYR A 63 9.68 2.52 6.21
C TYR A 63 10.03 1.48 7.29
N CYS A 64 9.76 0.19 7.04
CA CYS A 64 10.13 -0.89 7.95
C CYS A 64 11.65 -0.99 8.14
N MET A 65 12.42 -0.85 7.06
CA MET A 65 13.89 -0.86 7.11
C MET A 65 14.46 0.29 7.94
N ASP A 66 14.03 1.52 7.65
CA ASP A 66 14.55 2.73 8.29
C ASP A 66 14.21 2.80 9.79
N ASN A 67 13.11 2.16 10.19
CA ASN A 67 12.64 2.15 11.57
C ASN A 67 12.94 0.82 12.30
N TYR A 68 13.64 -0.12 11.66
CA TYR A 68 13.95 -1.46 12.21
C TYR A 68 12.68 -2.22 12.68
N LEU A 69 11.62 -2.18 11.87
CA LEU A 69 10.34 -2.82 12.13
C LEU A 69 10.12 -4.05 11.23
N ASP A 70 9.39 -5.03 11.76
CA ASP A 70 8.90 -6.15 10.96
C ASP A 70 7.73 -5.74 10.05
N LEU A 71 7.59 -6.42 8.91
CA LEU A 71 6.40 -6.26 8.07
C LEU A 71 5.14 -6.79 8.77
N PRO A 72 4.00 -6.08 8.69
CA PRO A 72 2.72 -6.61 9.14
C PRO A 72 2.29 -7.80 8.29
N LYS A 73 1.26 -8.53 8.76
CA LYS A 73 0.62 -9.54 7.91
C LYS A 73 0.10 -8.85 6.65
N PHE A 74 0.23 -9.49 5.49
CA PHE A 74 -0.23 -8.88 4.25
C PHE A 74 -1.02 -9.86 3.39
N TYR A 75 -1.92 -9.29 2.60
CA TYR A 75 -2.64 -9.96 1.53
C TYR A 75 -2.73 -9.03 0.33
N CYS A 76 -2.75 -9.56 -0.89
CA CYS A 76 -3.08 -8.77 -2.07
C CYS A 76 -4.41 -9.26 -2.66
N HIS A 77 -5.43 -8.41 -2.55
CA HIS A 77 -6.78 -8.68 -3.07
C HIS A 77 -6.95 -8.19 -4.51
N SER A 78 -5.89 -7.70 -5.14
CA SER A 78 -5.96 -7.21 -6.51
C SER A 78 -6.38 -8.30 -7.49
N MET A 79 -7.22 -7.89 -8.44
CA MET A 79 -7.61 -8.69 -9.59
C MET A 79 -6.59 -8.61 -10.74
N ASN A 80 -5.61 -7.71 -10.67
CA ASN A 80 -4.50 -7.64 -11.62
C ASN A 80 -3.44 -8.69 -11.25
N PRO A 81 -3.28 -9.79 -12.02
CA PRO A 81 -2.39 -10.90 -11.65
C PRO A 81 -0.91 -10.48 -11.61
N VAL A 82 -0.48 -9.63 -12.54
CA VAL A 82 0.91 -9.16 -12.63
C VAL A 82 1.21 -8.17 -11.50
N GLY A 83 0.30 -7.21 -11.27
CA GLY A 83 0.40 -6.26 -10.17
C GLY A 83 0.43 -6.95 -8.81
N LYS A 84 -0.44 -7.94 -8.62
CA LYS A 84 -0.48 -8.79 -7.44
C LYS A 84 0.83 -9.56 -7.23
N GLU A 85 1.34 -10.23 -8.25
CA GLU A 85 2.59 -10.98 -8.16
C GLU A 85 3.77 -10.08 -7.80
N ASN A 86 3.85 -8.87 -8.37
CA ASN A 86 4.89 -7.90 -8.05
C ASN A 86 4.84 -7.45 -6.58
N ILE A 87 3.66 -7.11 -6.07
CA ILE A 87 3.46 -6.72 -4.66
C ILE A 87 3.84 -7.88 -3.73
N GLU A 88 3.28 -9.07 -3.96
CA GLU A 88 3.54 -10.22 -3.11
C GLU A 88 5.02 -10.63 -3.13
N SER A 89 5.65 -10.63 -4.30
CA SER A 89 7.07 -10.99 -4.45
C SER A 89 7.97 -10.02 -3.71
N LEU A 90 7.71 -8.72 -3.79
CA LEU A 90 8.45 -7.69 -3.05
C LEU A 90 8.37 -7.93 -1.53
N LEU A 91 7.16 -8.04 -0.98
CA LEU A 91 6.94 -8.18 0.46
C LEU A 91 7.44 -9.53 0.98
N LYS A 92 7.23 -10.63 0.23
CA LYS A 92 7.76 -11.96 0.58
C LYS A 92 9.27 -11.99 0.56
N ASN A 93 9.91 -11.31 -0.39
CA ASN A 93 11.36 -11.24 -0.45
C ASN A 93 11.91 -10.48 0.75
N PHE A 94 11.34 -9.33 1.11
CA PHE A 94 11.76 -8.58 2.30
C PHE A 94 11.66 -9.43 3.58
N LYS A 95 10.55 -10.15 3.77
CA LYS A 95 10.35 -11.01 4.95
C LYS A 95 11.36 -12.18 5.08
N LYS A 96 12.10 -12.51 4.03
CA LYS A 96 13.13 -13.56 4.06
C LYS A 96 14.49 -13.05 4.55
N TRP A 97 14.70 -11.73 4.55
CA TRP A 97 15.88 -11.09 5.11
C TRP A 97 15.67 -10.82 6.60
#